data_AF-X8DH73-F1
#
_entry.id   AF-X8DH73-F1
#
_cell.length_a   1.000
_cell.length_b   1.000
_cell.length_c   1.000
_cell.angle_alpha   90.00
_cell.angle_beta   90.00
_cell.angle_gamma   90.00
#
_symmetry.space_group_name_H-M   'P 1'
#
loop_
_entity.id
_entity.type
_entity.pdbx_description
1 polymer ?
#
loop_
_entity_poly.entity_id
_entity_poly.type
_entity_poly.pdbx_seq_one_letter_code
_entity_poly.pdbx_strand_id
1 'polypeptide(L)'
;MESTHRLVLIVHHLAIDGVSWRILLEDMNIAWTQHQDGRPVALPRPGTSFRQWAELLSEYTRSAPVVEQAQRWQTVSAVPALLPAVDPQADTYETAGQLSAALDAETTRLLLGAVPTAFHAGPQEILLIALGLALAEFSGTAQIAIDVEGHGRHEELGELSGAGARSIDLSRTVGWFTTKYPVSLDLDGLAWSSVVAGDAALGAMIKAAKEQARALPDGLTYGLLRYLHPAVELAASDPSIAFNYLGRVSGLTGAGWQLCPESTSLSRAASRVPTPLGHPLELNAIVIETEAGVLLNADWTWARSTLDQTQVSRLNELWFQALTGICAHVRSGGGGLTPSDIAPAVLNQGQIDELSRQYHFTDLLPLTPLQQGLLYHSGTARGGDDLYAMQLSLVLDGQLDPQQLRDAVQSVVDRHPHLAARFYERFDPPVQAIPADPVVPWQYLALDFNGTDIDGQVQEISAAERVAVGDLANRCAIRAALIRTADERHRFILTTHHIVLDGWSMPILMQEIFAGYHGVRLPRRPRIAALSPGFPNAIRLRPSTRGARRWPDSMCPHLSVHPHRKGRDTAALSCSSCRRRSPKTLVSWRVRSRRRSMWCCRVRGRCC
;
A
#
# COMPACT_ATOMS: atom_id res chain seq x y z
N MET A 1 5.24 -3.36 -54.33
CA MET A 1 4.39 -2.83 -53.25
C MET A 1 4.43 -3.85 -52.13
N GLU A 2 5.27 -3.63 -51.12
CA GLU A 2 5.25 -4.46 -49.91
C GLU A 2 3.86 -4.36 -49.30
N SER A 3 3.22 -5.50 -49.06
CA SER A 3 1.88 -5.59 -48.49
C SER A 3 1.92 -5.12 -47.04
N THR A 4 1.74 -3.82 -46.80
CA THR A 4 1.62 -3.28 -45.46
C THR A 4 0.25 -3.65 -44.91
N HIS A 5 0.16 -4.74 -44.16
CA HIS A 5 -1.02 -5.12 -43.37
C HIS A 5 -1.27 -4.10 -42.23
N ARG A 6 -1.63 -2.86 -42.57
CA ARG A 6 -1.92 -1.76 -41.64
C ARG A 6 -3.43 -1.55 -41.57
N LEU A 7 -3.96 -1.43 -40.35
CA LEU A 7 -5.37 -1.11 -40.09
C LEU A 7 -5.44 0.21 -39.31
N VAL A 8 -6.24 1.15 -39.79
CA VAL A 8 -6.53 2.41 -39.08
C VAL A 8 -7.96 2.33 -38.54
N LEU A 9 -8.09 2.44 -37.22
CA LEU A 9 -9.38 2.49 -36.54
C LEU A 9 -9.60 3.89 -35.97
N ILE A 10 -10.69 4.55 -36.37
CA ILE A 10 -11.05 5.89 -35.89
C ILE A 10 -12.38 5.76 -35.14
N VAL A 11 -12.37 6.13 -33.86
CA VAL A 11 -13.54 6.13 -33.00
C VAL A 11 -13.68 7.52 -32.40
N HIS A 12 -14.90 8.07 -32.44
CA HIS A 12 -15.17 9.36 -31.82
C HIS A 12 -14.92 9.30 -30.31
N HIS A 13 -14.28 10.32 -29.73
CA HIS A 13 -13.84 10.29 -28.32
C HIS A 13 -15.00 10.08 -27.32
N LEU A 14 -16.23 10.49 -27.66
CA LEU A 14 -17.45 10.19 -26.89
C LEU A 14 -17.68 8.69 -26.61
N ALA A 15 -17.09 7.79 -27.39
CA ALA A 15 -17.26 6.35 -27.25
C ALA A 15 -16.00 5.62 -26.76
N ILE A 16 -14.89 6.33 -26.49
CA ILE A 16 -13.59 5.70 -26.23
C ILE A 16 -12.69 6.52 -25.30
N ASP A 17 -11.81 5.83 -24.58
CA ASP A 17 -10.73 6.39 -23.77
C ASP A 17 -9.46 5.52 -23.88
N GLY A 18 -8.36 5.96 -23.23
CA GLY A 18 -7.08 5.25 -23.27
C GLY A 18 -7.14 3.80 -22.74
N VAL A 19 -8.03 3.51 -21.78
CA VAL A 19 -8.23 2.14 -21.25
C VAL A 19 -9.00 1.29 -22.25
N SER A 20 -10.03 1.85 -22.86
CA SER A 20 -10.88 1.21 -23.87
C SER A 20 -10.11 0.77 -25.10
N TRP A 21 -9.10 1.54 -25.52
CA TRP A 21 -8.19 1.13 -26.60
C TRP A 21 -7.45 -0.18 -26.30
N ARG A 22 -7.05 -0.41 -25.04
CA ARG A 22 -6.41 -1.66 -24.62
C ARG A 22 -7.38 -2.84 -24.69
N ILE A 23 -8.61 -2.64 -24.22
CA ILE A 23 -9.68 -3.64 -24.26
C ILE A 23 -9.98 -4.04 -25.71
N LEU A 24 -10.16 -3.04 -26.59
CA LEU A 24 -10.44 -3.28 -28.02
C LEU A 24 -9.31 -4.02 -28.72
N LEU A 25 -8.04 -3.65 -28.46
CA LEU A 25 -6.90 -4.33 -29.07
C LEU A 25 -6.79 -5.79 -28.61
N GLU A 26 -7.04 -6.07 -27.33
CA GLU A 26 -7.10 -7.44 -26.80
C GLU A 26 -8.24 -8.24 -27.46
N ASP A 27 -9.46 -7.70 -27.50
CA ASP A 27 -10.62 -8.36 -28.09
C ASP A 27 -10.44 -8.59 -29.59
N MET A 28 -9.83 -7.65 -30.31
CA MET A 28 -9.49 -7.82 -31.72
C MET A 28 -8.53 -9.00 -31.94
N ASN A 29 -7.52 -9.14 -31.09
CA ASN A 29 -6.58 -10.26 -31.17
C ASN A 29 -7.22 -11.60 -30.82
N ILE A 30 -8.11 -11.65 -29.82
CA ILE A 30 -8.89 -12.84 -29.48
C ILE A 30 -9.78 -13.25 -30.67
N ALA A 31 -10.55 -12.31 -31.22
CA ALA A 31 -11.43 -12.55 -32.35
C ALA A 31 -10.67 -13.01 -33.59
N TRP A 32 -9.54 -12.36 -33.87
CA TRP A 32 -8.69 -12.69 -35.01
C TRP A 32 -8.12 -14.10 -34.92
N THR A 33 -7.62 -14.49 -33.75
CA THR A 33 -7.09 -15.85 -33.51
C THR A 33 -8.18 -16.90 -33.67
N GLN A 34 -9.36 -16.68 -33.07
CA GLN A 34 -10.50 -17.60 -33.21
C GLN A 34 -10.93 -17.75 -34.67
N HIS A 35 -10.96 -16.64 -35.42
CA HIS A 35 -11.30 -16.64 -36.83
C HIS A 35 -10.28 -17.41 -37.68
N GLN A 36 -8.97 -17.22 -37.46
CA GLN A 36 -7.92 -17.96 -38.15
C GLN A 36 -8.00 -19.48 -37.91
N ASP A 37 -8.40 -19.88 -36.71
CA ASP A 37 -8.58 -21.29 -36.34
C ASP A 37 -9.90 -21.89 -36.85
N GLY A 38 -10.71 -21.14 -37.61
CA GLY A 38 -12.04 -21.58 -38.07
C GLY A 38 -13.07 -21.74 -36.94
N ARG A 39 -12.83 -21.14 -35.77
CA ARG A 39 -13.73 -21.16 -34.61
C ARG A 39 -14.68 -19.95 -34.66
N PRO A 40 -15.91 -20.07 -34.15
CA PRO A 40 -16.79 -18.91 -34.01
C PRO A 40 -16.21 -17.89 -33.02
N VAL A 41 -16.35 -16.61 -33.34
CA VAL A 41 -15.87 -15.53 -32.47
C VAL A 41 -16.71 -15.45 -31.19
N ALA A 42 -16.05 -15.62 -30.04
CA ALA A 42 -16.63 -15.52 -28.72
C ALA A 42 -15.70 -14.67 -27.83
N LEU A 43 -16.16 -13.46 -27.52
CA LEU A 43 -15.45 -12.49 -26.68
C LEU A 43 -15.91 -12.57 -25.22
N PRO A 44 -15.05 -12.19 -24.26
CA PRO A 44 -15.46 -12.01 -22.87
C PRO A 44 -16.58 -10.96 -22.76
N ARG A 45 -17.55 -11.20 -21.88
CA ARG A 45 -18.66 -10.24 -21.66
C ARG A 45 -18.23 -9.14 -20.67
N PRO A 46 -18.59 -7.86 -20.91
CA PRO A 46 -18.39 -6.81 -19.92
C PRO A 46 -19.32 -7.03 -18.72
N GLY A 47 -18.83 -6.75 -17.50
CA GLY A 47 -19.62 -6.88 -16.27
C GLY A 47 -20.69 -5.79 -16.16
N THR A 48 -20.28 -4.52 -16.18
CA THR A 48 -21.17 -3.34 -16.08
C THR A 48 -21.19 -2.56 -17.38
N SER A 49 -22.37 -2.33 -17.95
CA SER A 49 -22.49 -1.53 -19.18
C SER A 49 -22.24 -0.04 -18.92
N PHE A 50 -21.80 0.71 -19.94
CA PHE A 50 -21.62 2.17 -19.86
C PHE A 50 -22.91 2.90 -19.47
N ARG A 51 -24.07 2.39 -19.93
CA ARG A 51 -25.38 2.91 -19.53
C ARG A 51 -25.62 2.76 -18.03
N GLN A 52 -25.39 1.57 -17.47
CA GLN A 52 -25.57 1.33 -16.04
C GLN A 52 -24.63 2.20 -15.21
N TRP A 53 -23.40 2.40 -15.69
CA TRP A 53 -22.45 3.31 -15.06
C TRP A 53 -22.96 4.76 -15.04
N ALA A 54 -23.43 5.29 -16.18
CA ALA A 54 -23.97 6.64 -16.25
C ALA A 54 -25.22 6.86 -15.37
N GLU A 55 -26.11 5.85 -15.31
CA GLU A 55 -27.28 5.85 -14.41
C GLU A 55 -26.85 5.90 -12.93
N LEU A 56 -25.83 5.12 -12.55
CA LEU A 56 -25.27 5.12 -11.20
C LEU A 56 -24.65 6.47 -10.82
N LEU A 57 -23.85 7.08 -11.72
CA LEU A 57 -23.26 8.40 -11.46
C LEU A 57 -24.35 9.48 -11.25
N SER A 58 -25.44 9.41 -12.02
CA SER A 58 -26.59 10.31 -11.90
C SER A 58 -27.36 10.15 -10.59
N GLU A 59 -27.35 8.95 -10.00
CA GLU A 59 -27.91 8.71 -8.67
C GLU A 59 -26.92 9.19 -7.58
N TYR A 60 -25.65 8.79 -7.71
CA TYR A 60 -24.60 9.05 -6.73
C TYR A 60 -24.32 10.55 -6.54
N THR A 61 -24.47 11.37 -7.58
CA THR A 61 -24.28 12.83 -7.50
C THR A 61 -25.14 13.52 -6.43
N ARG A 62 -26.29 12.95 -6.06
CA ARG A 62 -27.20 13.52 -5.05
C ARG A 62 -26.95 13.00 -3.63
N SER A 63 -25.98 12.10 -3.47
CA SER A 63 -25.67 11.53 -2.16
C SER A 63 -24.98 12.56 -1.25
N ALA A 64 -25.24 12.47 0.06
CA ALA A 64 -24.63 13.36 1.05
C ALA A 64 -23.09 13.40 0.97
N PRO A 65 -22.37 12.26 0.81
CA PRO A 65 -20.91 12.27 0.70
C PRO A 65 -20.36 13.10 -0.46
N VAL A 66 -21.11 13.22 -1.57
CA VAL A 66 -20.72 14.04 -2.73
C VAL A 66 -21.01 15.52 -2.46
N VAL A 67 -22.24 15.84 -2.01
CA VAL A 67 -22.66 17.22 -1.75
C VAL A 67 -21.80 17.89 -0.66
N GLU A 68 -21.38 17.12 0.35
CA GLU A 68 -20.48 17.60 1.42
C GLU A 68 -19.10 18.06 0.91
N GLN A 69 -18.68 17.64 -0.30
CA GLN A 69 -17.41 18.09 -0.90
C GLN A 69 -17.50 19.43 -1.63
N ALA A 70 -18.70 19.98 -1.85
CA ALA A 70 -18.90 21.18 -2.68
C ALA A 70 -18.06 22.38 -2.21
N GLN A 71 -18.05 22.68 -0.90
CA GLN A 71 -17.27 23.79 -0.34
C GLN A 71 -15.76 23.61 -0.54
N ARG A 72 -15.27 22.37 -0.48
CA ARG A 72 -13.85 22.07 -0.72
C ARG A 72 -13.50 22.30 -2.18
N TRP A 73 -14.32 21.82 -3.11
CA TRP A 73 -14.12 22.07 -4.54
C TRP A 73 -14.20 23.55 -4.92
N GLN A 74 -15.06 24.34 -4.27
CA GLN A 74 -15.08 25.79 -4.44
C GLN A 74 -13.76 26.44 -4.04
N THR A 75 -13.16 25.99 -2.94
CA THR A 75 -11.86 26.50 -2.46
C THR A 75 -10.73 26.14 -3.42
N VAL A 76 -10.69 24.88 -3.89
CA VAL A 76 -9.68 24.40 -4.84
C VAL A 76 -9.79 25.13 -6.19
N SER A 77 -11.02 25.38 -6.66
CA SER A 77 -11.27 26.05 -7.94
C SER A 77 -11.13 27.57 -7.88
N ALA A 78 -10.91 28.15 -6.70
CA ALA A 78 -10.71 29.59 -6.54
C ALA A 78 -9.27 30.04 -6.87
N VAL A 79 -8.35 29.10 -7.06
CA VAL A 79 -6.97 29.42 -7.45
C VAL A 79 -6.95 30.02 -8.86
N PRO A 80 -6.33 31.21 -9.05
CA PRO A 80 -6.29 31.86 -10.34
C PRO A 80 -5.60 31.01 -11.42
N ALA A 81 -6.10 31.13 -12.66
CA ALA A 81 -5.45 30.56 -13.82
C ALA A 81 -4.04 31.16 -14.03
N LEU A 82 -3.06 30.31 -14.32
CA LEU A 82 -1.67 30.74 -14.53
C LEU A 82 -1.46 31.44 -15.88
N LEU A 83 -2.20 30.98 -16.88
CA LEU A 83 -2.13 31.44 -18.26
C LEU A 83 -3.48 32.04 -18.69
N PRO A 84 -3.49 33.02 -19.59
CA PRO A 84 -4.70 33.51 -20.25
C PRO A 84 -5.50 32.37 -20.91
N ALA A 85 -6.82 32.54 -20.97
CA ALA A 85 -7.70 31.60 -21.67
C ALA A 85 -7.40 31.52 -23.16
N VAL A 86 -7.69 30.36 -23.75
CA VAL A 86 -7.56 30.06 -25.18
C VAL A 86 -8.42 31.02 -26.01
N ASP A 87 -7.90 31.52 -27.14
CA ASP A 87 -8.73 32.17 -28.17
C ASP A 87 -9.35 31.10 -29.07
N PRO A 88 -10.67 30.84 -29.02
CA PRO A 88 -11.29 29.75 -29.77
C PRO A 88 -11.16 29.87 -31.30
N GLN A 89 -10.86 31.05 -31.83
CA GLN A 89 -10.67 31.24 -33.27
C GLN A 89 -9.22 31.01 -33.71
N ALA A 90 -8.25 31.40 -32.88
CA ALA A 90 -6.83 31.34 -33.23
C ALA A 90 -6.14 30.07 -32.71
N ASP A 91 -6.56 29.57 -31.56
CA ASP A 91 -5.94 28.46 -30.83
C ASP A 91 -6.76 27.18 -30.98
N THR A 92 -6.51 26.48 -32.09
CA THR A 92 -7.13 25.20 -32.42
C THR A 92 -6.08 24.09 -32.43
N TYR A 93 -6.51 22.83 -32.37
CA TYR A 93 -5.57 21.70 -32.52
C TYR A 93 -4.85 21.69 -33.88
N GLU A 94 -5.41 22.30 -34.92
CA GLU A 94 -4.75 22.49 -36.21
C GLU A 94 -3.58 23.49 -36.13
N THR A 95 -3.78 24.57 -35.36
CA THR A 95 -2.84 25.68 -35.19
C THR A 95 -1.98 25.56 -33.94
N ALA A 96 -2.13 24.54 -33.10
CA ALA A 96 -1.38 24.40 -31.86
C ALA A 96 0.13 24.21 -32.10
N GLY A 97 0.93 24.67 -31.14
CA GLY A 97 2.31 24.25 -31.02
C GLY A 97 2.38 22.82 -30.45
N GLN A 98 3.40 22.06 -30.86
CA GLN A 98 3.62 20.68 -30.38
C GLN A 98 5.10 20.44 -30.10
N LEU A 99 5.39 19.80 -28.97
CA LEU A 99 6.74 19.37 -28.56
C LEU A 99 6.63 17.97 -27.98
N SER A 100 7.48 17.06 -28.45
CA SER A 100 7.60 15.71 -27.92
C SER A 100 9.02 15.49 -27.43
N ALA A 101 9.19 15.02 -26.21
CA ALA A 101 10.48 14.76 -25.60
C ALA A 101 10.42 13.52 -24.71
N ALA A 102 11.49 12.75 -24.66
CA ALA A 102 11.56 11.53 -23.85
C ALA A 102 12.66 11.62 -22.79
N LEU A 103 12.37 11.10 -21.59
CA LEU A 103 13.38 10.84 -20.57
C LEU A 103 14.15 9.56 -20.89
N ASP A 104 15.38 9.47 -20.40
CA ASP A 104 16.20 8.28 -20.53
C ASP A 104 15.60 7.07 -19.79
N ALA A 105 16.01 5.87 -20.19
CA ALA A 105 15.47 4.62 -19.67
C ALA A 105 15.82 4.38 -18.18
N GLU A 106 16.93 4.94 -17.68
CA GLU A 106 17.32 4.77 -16.28
C GLU A 106 16.43 5.58 -15.36
N THR A 107 16.28 6.88 -15.65
CA THR A 107 15.41 7.79 -14.92
C THR A 107 13.96 7.31 -14.98
N THR A 108 13.48 6.90 -16.16
CA THR A 108 12.14 6.33 -16.33
C THR A 108 11.92 5.12 -15.41
N ARG A 109 12.87 4.19 -15.32
CA ARG A 109 12.75 3.00 -14.46
C ARG A 109 12.62 3.36 -12.98
N LEU A 110 13.36 4.37 -12.52
CA LEU A 110 13.27 4.86 -11.14
C LEU A 110 11.90 5.48 -10.86
N LEU A 111 11.39 6.31 -11.79
CA LEU A 111 10.08 6.96 -11.68
C LEU A 111 8.90 5.97 -11.71
N LEU A 112 9.07 4.79 -12.29
CA LEU A 112 8.03 3.76 -12.34
C LEU A 112 8.10 2.74 -11.20
N GLY A 113 9.14 2.76 -10.37
CA GLY A 113 9.35 1.75 -9.34
C GLY A 113 9.87 2.33 -8.04
N ALA A 114 11.16 2.66 -7.99
CA ALA A 114 11.85 3.05 -6.75
C ALA A 114 11.28 4.33 -6.15
N VAL A 115 10.99 5.35 -6.97
CA VAL A 115 10.49 6.65 -6.50
C VAL A 115 9.07 6.55 -5.94
N PRO A 116 8.07 5.99 -6.66
CA PRO A 116 6.74 5.72 -6.11
C PRO A 116 6.78 4.91 -4.81
N THR A 117 7.67 3.91 -4.73
CA THR A 117 7.84 3.08 -3.53
C THR A 117 8.38 3.89 -2.36
N ALA A 118 9.42 4.71 -2.57
CA ALA A 118 10.06 5.50 -1.53
C ALA A 118 9.13 6.54 -0.91
N PHE A 119 8.18 7.08 -1.68
CA PHE A 119 7.19 8.05 -1.23
C PHE A 119 5.80 7.45 -0.97
N HIS A 120 5.63 6.13 -1.08
CA HIS A 120 4.33 5.47 -0.93
C HIS A 120 3.22 6.10 -1.78
N ALA A 121 3.55 6.48 -3.02
CA ALA A 121 2.69 7.21 -3.96
C ALA A 121 2.60 6.48 -5.31
N GLY A 122 1.64 6.86 -6.15
CA GLY A 122 1.57 6.42 -7.55
C GLY A 122 2.49 7.23 -8.48
N PRO A 123 2.88 6.70 -9.66
CA PRO A 123 3.66 7.46 -10.63
C PRO A 123 3.00 8.79 -11.03
N GLN A 124 1.68 8.81 -11.23
CA GLN A 124 0.95 10.03 -11.58
C GLN A 124 1.12 11.15 -10.54
N GLU A 125 1.05 10.82 -9.24
CA GLU A 125 1.25 11.80 -8.16
C GLU A 125 2.65 12.42 -8.24
N ILE A 126 3.70 11.61 -8.47
CA ILE A 126 5.08 12.08 -8.60
C ILE A 126 5.25 12.99 -9.82
N LEU A 127 4.71 12.58 -10.98
CA LEU A 127 4.78 13.35 -12.21
C LEU A 127 4.04 14.70 -12.09
N LEU A 128 2.89 14.70 -11.41
CA LEU A 128 2.09 15.89 -11.13
C LEU A 128 2.82 16.87 -10.20
N ILE A 129 3.42 16.38 -9.11
CA ILE A 129 4.21 17.22 -8.20
C ILE A 129 5.40 17.83 -8.94
N ALA A 130 6.10 17.04 -9.76
CA ALA A 130 7.20 17.55 -10.57
C ALA A 130 6.74 18.62 -11.58
N LEU A 131 5.54 18.46 -12.17
CA LEU A 131 4.96 19.47 -13.06
C LEU A 131 4.63 20.75 -12.28
N GLY A 132 4.03 20.63 -11.11
CA GLY A 132 3.78 21.76 -10.22
C GLY A 132 5.06 22.54 -9.90
N LEU A 133 6.14 21.84 -9.55
CA LEU A 133 7.44 22.46 -9.27
C LEU A 133 8.00 23.21 -10.48
N ALA A 134 7.94 22.60 -11.66
CA ALA A 134 8.40 23.22 -12.90
C ALA A 134 7.59 24.46 -13.26
N LEU A 135 6.27 24.44 -13.04
CA LEU A 135 5.38 25.57 -13.28
C LEU A 135 5.64 26.70 -12.28
N ALA A 136 5.82 26.38 -11.00
CA ALA A 136 6.13 27.37 -9.96
C ALA A 136 7.45 28.10 -10.24
N GLU A 137 8.49 27.36 -10.65
CA GLU A 137 9.76 27.94 -11.07
C GLU A 137 9.62 28.79 -12.34
N PHE A 138 8.83 28.33 -13.31
CA PHE A 138 8.64 29.04 -14.58
C PHE A 138 7.87 30.36 -14.43
N SER A 139 6.82 30.38 -13.61
CA SER A 139 5.95 31.55 -13.43
C SER A 139 6.37 32.48 -12.29
N GLY A 140 7.21 31.99 -11.36
CA GLY A 140 7.53 32.69 -10.11
C GLY A 140 6.38 32.73 -9.10
N THR A 141 5.37 31.88 -9.25
CA THR A 141 4.21 31.79 -8.33
C THR A 141 4.21 30.47 -7.58
N ALA A 142 4.03 30.51 -6.26
CA ALA A 142 4.04 29.30 -5.44
C ALA A 142 2.74 28.47 -5.52
N GLN A 143 1.59 29.12 -5.72
CA GLN A 143 0.30 28.44 -5.79
C GLN A 143 -0.04 28.08 -7.24
N ILE A 144 -0.10 26.78 -7.54
CA ILE A 144 -0.28 26.25 -8.88
C ILE A 144 -1.56 25.41 -8.94
N ALA A 145 -2.44 25.72 -9.89
CA ALA A 145 -3.61 24.91 -10.22
C ALA A 145 -3.40 24.18 -11.55
N ILE A 146 -3.64 22.88 -11.55
CA ILE A 146 -3.50 21.99 -12.70
C ILE A 146 -4.80 21.21 -12.84
N ASP A 147 -5.31 21.11 -14.05
CA ASP A 147 -6.45 20.30 -14.40
C ASP A 147 -5.98 18.86 -14.68
N VAL A 148 -6.34 17.93 -13.81
CA VAL A 148 -5.81 16.55 -13.86
C VAL A 148 -6.83 15.62 -14.45
N GLU A 149 -6.39 14.81 -15.40
CA GLU A 149 -7.17 13.70 -15.93
C GLU A 149 -6.88 12.39 -15.19
N GLY A 150 -7.95 11.67 -14.83
CA GLY A 150 -7.91 10.33 -14.29
C GLY A 150 -8.68 9.33 -15.16
N HIS A 151 -8.48 8.04 -14.95
CA HIS A 151 -9.17 7.00 -15.75
C HIS A 151 -10.68 6.91 -15.44
N GLY A 152 -11.12 7.39 -14.27
CA GLY A 152 -12.54 7.50 -13.87
C GLY A 152 -13.32 6.19 -13.72
N ARG A 153 -12.62 5.07 -13.52
CA ARG A 153 -13.20 3.74 -13.32
C ARG A 153 -13.17 3.38 -11.83
N HIS A 154 -14.19 3.83 -11.10
CA HIS A 154 -14.33 3.64 -9.66
C HIS A 154 -15.30 2.49 -9.35
N GLU A 155 -14.79 1.27 -9.29
CA GLU A 155 -15.60 0.06 -9.04
C GLU A 155 -16.12 0.00 -7.59
N GLU A 156 -15.40 0.65 -6.67
CA GLU A 156 -15.72 0.77 -5.24
C GLU A 156 -17.04 1.55 -4.96
N LEU A 157 -17.56 2.32 -5.92
CA LEU A 157 -18.86 2.99 -5.79
C LEU A 157 -20.03 2.02 -5.59
N GLY A 158 -19.88 0.77 -6.01
CA GLY A 158 -20.89 -0.28 -5.80
C GLY A 158 -21.13 -0.57 -4.32
N GLU A 159 -20.10 -0.39 -3.49
CA GLU A 159 -20.20 -0.57 -2.04
C GLU A 159 -20.68 0.71 -1.32
N LEU A 160 -20.27 1.89 -1.82
CA LEU A 160 -20.48 3.20 -1.18
C LEU A 160 -21.86 3.81 -1.43
N SER A 161 -22.51 3.49 -2.55
CA SER A 161 -23.80 4.07 -2.95
C SER A 161 -25.00 3.56 -2.14
N GLY A 162 -24.81 2.64 -1.19
CA GLY A 162 -25.91 2.01 -0.45
C GLY A 162 -26.80 1.11 -1.33
N ALA A 163 -26.48 0.98 -2.62
CA ALA A 163 -27.08 0.03 -3.55
C ALA A 163 -26.59 -1.38 -3.22
N GLY A 164 -27.11 -1.94 -2.12
CA GLY A 164 -26.79 -3.30 -1.70
C GLY A 164 -26.90 -4.27 -2.87
N ALA A 165 -25.76 -4.87 -3.23
CA ALA A 165 -25.61 -6.04 -4.11
C ALA A 165 -25.36 -5.86 -5.62
N ARG A 166 -24.91 -4.71 -6.13
CA ARG A 166 -24.33 -4.66 -7.49
C ARG A 166 -22.80 -4.53 -7.44
N SER A 167 -22.10 -5.64 -7.69
CA SER A 167 -20.69 -5.61 -8.02
C SER A 167 -20.51 -4.81 -9.31
N ILE A 168 -19.87 -3.64 -9.23
CA ILE A 168 -19.47 -2.88 -10.40
C ILE A 168 -18.20 -3.53 -10.95
N ASP A 169 -18.20 -3.77 -12.26
CA ASP A 169 -17.06 -4.32 -13.00
C ASP A 169 -16.96 -3.55 -14.32
N LEU A 170 -16.03 -2.61 -14.34
CA LEU A 170 -15.69 -1.74 -15.47
C LEU A 170 -14.42 -2.22 -16.18
N SER A 171 -13.83 -3.35 -15.76
CA SER A 171 -12.55 -3.85 -16.26
C SER A 171 -12.53 -4.07 -17.78
N ARG A 172 -13.69 -4.37 -18.38
CA ARG A 172 -13.85 -4.60 -19.83
C ARG A 172 -14.84 -3.66 -20.52
N THR A 173 -15.27 -2.60 -19.85
CA THR A 173 -16.29 -1.71 -20.41
C THR A 173 -15.67 -0.66 -21.31
N VAL A 174 -16.05 -0.65 -22.58
CA VAL A 174 -15.64 0.39 -23.54
C VAL A 174 -16.55 1.61 -23.39
N GLY A 175 -15.93 2.79 -23.34
CA GLY A 175 -16.61 4.08 -23.22
C GLY A 175 -15.62 5.19 -22.86
N TRP A 176 -16.11 6.42 -22.71
CA TRP A 176 -15.30 7.53 -22.21
C TRP A 176 -15.52 7.70 -20.72
N PHE A 177 -14.58 7.21 -19.90
CA PHE A 177 -14.67 7.26 -18.44
C PHE A 177 -13.87 8.38 -17.80
N THR A 178 -13.02 9.08 -18.57
CA THR A 178 -12.06 10.06 -18.06
C THR A 178 -12.69 11.03 -17.07
N THR A 179 -12.13 11.08 -15.87
CA THR A 179 -12.45 12.12 -14.89
C THR A 179 -11.52 13.30 -15.08
N LYS A 180 -12.04 14.50 -14.85
CA LYS A 180 -11.31 15.76 -14.95
C LYS A 180 -11.56 16.56 -13.68
N TYR A 181 -10.52 16.98 -12.98
CA TYR A 181 -10.64 17.71 -11.72
C TYR A 181 -9.41 18.59 -11.44
N PRO A 182 -9.60 19.75 -10.80
CA PRO A 182 -8.49 20.64 -10.47
C PRO A 182 -7.70 20.08 -9.27
N VAL A 183 -6.38 20.17 -9.36
CA VAL A 183 -5.44 19.97 -8.26
C VAL A 183 -4.72 21.29 -8.02
N SER A 184 -4.82 21.80 -6.79
CA SER A 184 -4.06 22.96 -6.34
C SER A 184 -2.92 22.51 -5.44
N LEU A 185 -1.70 23.00 -5.71
CA LEU A 185 -0.52 22.77 -4.90
C LEU A 185 0.09 24.10 -4.49
N ASP A 186 0.41 24.23 -3.21
CA ASP A 186 1.28 25.25 -2.65
C ASP A 186 2.71 24.70 -2.57
N LEU A 187 3.61 25.33 -3.33
CA LEU A 187 5.00 24.90 -3.52
C LEU A 187 5.98 25.99 -3.07
N ASP A 188 5.56 26.87 -2.15
CA ASP A 188 6.41 27.96 -1.63
C ASP A 188 7.63 27.45 -0.87
N GLY A 189 8.69 28.26 -0.84
CA GLY A 189 9.84 28.05 0.05
C GLY A 189 10.87 26.99 -0.40
N LEU A 190 10.80 26.50 -1.64
CA LEU A 190 11.81 25.59 -2.20
C LEU A 190 12.68 26.30 -3.26
N ALA A 191 13.99 26.37 -3.01
CA ALA A 191 14.94 26.87 -4.01
C ALA A 191 15.15 25.84 -5.14
N TRP A 192 15.13 26.29 -6.40
CA TRP A 192 15.34 25.41 -7.55
C TRP A 192 16.66 24.63 -7.50
N SER A 193 17.72 25.23 -6.92
CA SER A 193 18.99 24.54 -6.71
C SER A 193 18.85 23.26 -5.89
N SER A 194 17.96 23.24 -4.90
CA SER A 194 17.70 22.06 -4.08
C SER A 194 16.84 21.03 -4.79
N VAL A 195 16.00 21.45 -5.75
CA VAL A 195 15.29 20.54 -6.66
C VAL A 195 16.30 19.79 -7.51
N VAL A 196 17.20 20.52 -8.20
CA VAL A 196 18.20 19.92 -9.09
C VAL A 196 19.19 19.03 -8.34
N ALA A 197 19.61 19.42 -7.13
CA ALA A 197 20.52 18.63 -6.31
C ALA A 197 19.89 17.37 -5.69
N GLY A 198 18.55 17.33 -5.54
CA GLY A 198 17.87 16.24 -4.85
C GLY A 198 17.99 16.31 -3.32
N ASP A 199 18.08 17.52 -2.75
CA ASP A 199 18.33 17.74 -1.34
C ASP A 199 17.17 17.27 -0.43
N ALA A 200 17.42 17.22 0.88
CA ALA A 200 16.39 16.90 1.88
C ALA A 200 15.16 17.83 1.82
N ALA A 201 15.36 19.10 1.44
CA ALA A 201 14.27 20.06 1.27
C ALA A 201 13.29 19.65 0.14
N LEU A 202 13.80 19.07 -0.95
CA LEU A 202 12.97 18.52 -2.01
C LEU A 202 12.12 17.35 -1.47
N GLY A 203 12.72 16.45 -0.69
CA GLY A 203 11.99 15.35 -0.04
C GLY A 203 10.84 15.82 0.86
N ALA A 204 11.08 16.87 1.66
CA ALA A 204 10.04 17.49 2.48
C ALA A 204 8.91 18.10 1.64
N MET A 205 9.26 18.79 0.55
CA MET A 205 8.27 19.38 -0.36
C MET A 205 7.42 18.32 -1.06
N ILE A 206 8.03 17.22 -1.54
CA ILE A 206 7.28 16.11 -2.17
C ILE A 206 6.27 15.51 -1.18
N LYS A 207 6.70 15.25 0.07
CA LYS A 207 5.80 14.75 1.12
C LYS A 207 4.66 15.73 1.39
N ALA A 208 4.95 17.03 1.48
CA ALA A 208 3.92 18.06 1.69
C ALA A 208 2.94 18.14 0.50
N ALA A 209 3.43 18.21 -0.74
CA ALA A 209 2.60 18.27 -1.94
C ALA A 209 1.76 17.00 -2.14
N LYS A 210 2.30 15.83 -1.79
CA LYS A 210 1.55 14.57 -1.74
C LYS A 210 0.39 14.64 -0.75
N GLU A 211 0.61 15.14 0.46
CA GLU A 211 -0.48 15.28 1.45
C GLU A 211 -1.52 16.32 1.00
N GLN A 212 -1.11 17.41 0.34
CA GLN A 212 -2.04 18.36 -0.27
C GLN A 212 -2.92 17.68 -1.32
N ALA A 213 -2.32 16.90 -2.24
CA ALA A 213 -3.04 16.18 -3.27
C ALA A 213 -4.02 15.14 -2.68
N ARG A 214 -3.62 14.42 -1.63
CA ARG A 214 -4.45 13.41 -0.96
C ARG A 214 -5.53 13.99 -0.04
N ALA A 215 -5.37 15.24 0.40
CA ALA A 215 -6.40 15.95 1.16
C ALA A 215 -7.56 16.45 0.28
N LEU A 216 -7.39 16.45 -1.05
CA LEU A 216 -8.44 16.78 -1.99
C LEU A 216 -9.57 15.74 -1.93
N PRO A 217 -10.82 16.14 -2.22
CA PRO A 217 -11.89 15.16 -2.40
C PRO A 217 -11.59 14.22 -3.58
N ASP A 218 -12.28 13.08 -3.62
CA ASP A 218 -12.20 12.17 -4.77
C ASP A 218 -12.52 12.94 -6.07
N GLY A 219 -11.61 12.89 -7.04
CA GLY A 219 -11.68 13.65 -8.29
C GLY A 219 -12.95 13.38 -9.10
N LEU A 220 -13.58 12.21 -8.98
CA LEU A 220 -14.86 11.93 -9.61
C LEU A 220 -15.95 12.91 -9.15
N THR A 221 -15.94 13.27 -7.87
CA THR A 221 -16.98 14.12 -7.27
C THR A 221 -16.99 15.53 -7.85
N TYR A 222 -15.86 16.01 -8.38
CA TYR A 222 -15.79 17.30 -9.05
C TYR A 222 -16.72 17.35 -10.27
N GLY A 223 -16.58 16.40 -11.19
CA GLY A 223 -17.40 16.33 -12.40
C GLY A 223 -18.89 16.11 -12.08
N LEU A 224 -19.19 15.30 -11.05
CA LEU A 224 -20.56 15.11 -10.57
C LEU A 224 -21.17 16.44 -10.10
N LEU A 225 -20.46 17.17 -9.24
CA LEU A 225 -20.94 18.45 -8.70
C LEU A 225 -21.03 19.54 -9.77
N ARG A 226 -20.05 19.63 -10.68
CA ARG A 226 -20.00 20.67 -11.70
C ARG A 226 -21.03 20.48 -12.82
N TYR A 227 -21.23 19.24 -13.27
CA TYR A 227 -21.99 18.97 -14.49
C TYR A 227 -23.32 18.24 -14.28
N LEU A 228 -23.49 17.49 -13.18
CA LEU A 228 -24.71 16.69 -12.92
C LEU A 228 -25.56 17.22 -11.77
N HIS A 229 -24.96 17.92 -10.81
CA HIS A 229 -25.69 18.42 -9.64
C HIS A 229 -26.44 19.73 -9.97
N PRO A 230 -27.77 19.79 -9.80
CA PRO A 230 -28.58 20.90 -10.30
C PRO A 230 -28.48 22.20 -9.48
N ALA A 231 -27.94 22.14 -8.25
CA ALA A 231 -27.96 23.25 -7.31
C ALA A 231 -26.57 23.68 -6.79
N VAL A 232 -25.49 23.04 -7.26
CA VAL A 232 -24.13 23.40 -6.85
C VAL A 232 -23.49 24.12 -8.03
N GLU A 233 -23.13 25.38 -7.82
CA GLU A 233 -22.32 26.15 -8.76
C GLU A 233 -20.87 26.14 -8.27
N LEU A 234 -19.99 25.54 -9.07
CA LEU A 234 -18.54 25.64 -8.92
C LEU A 234 -18.01 26.75 -9.85
N ALA A 235 -16.88 27.36 -9.50
CA ALA A 235 -16.29 28.46 -10.26
C ALA A 235 -16.17 28.11 -11.75
N ALA A 236 -16.43 29.10 -12.62
CA ALA A 236 -16.64 28.84 -14.05
C ALA A 236 -15.34 28.47 -14.81
N SER A 237 -14.18 28.97 -14.38
CA SER A 237 -12.92 28.76 -15.10
C SER A 237 -12.20 27.51 -14.62
N ASP A 238 -11.88 26.64 -15.58
CA ASP A 238 -10.93 25.55 -15.38
C ASP A 238 -9.51 26.12 -15.18
N PRO A 239 -8.61 25.38 -14.50
CA PRO A 239 -7.19 25.68 -14.54
C PRO A 239 -6.69 25.78 -15.98
N SER A 240 -5.71 26.63 -16.25
CA SER A 240 -5.20 26.87 -17.60
C SER A 240 -4.21 25.81 -18.12
N ILE A 241 -4.00 24.74 -17.37
CA ILE A 241 -2.98 23.72 -17.66
C ILE A 241 -3.60 22.36 -17.43
N ALA A 242 -3.57 21.50 -18.45
CA ALA A 242 -4.00 20.10 -18.33
C ALA A 242 -2.82 19.15 -18.14
N PHE A 243 -3.02 18.13 -17.31
CA PHE A 243 -2.08 17.04 -17.12
C PHE A 243 -2.79 15.69 -17.19
N ASN A 244 -2.28 14.81 -18.04
CA ASN A 244 -2.80 13.46 -18.20
C ASN A 244 -1.65 12.44 -18.23
N TYR A 245 -1.76 11.41 -17.39
CA TYR A 245 -0.82 10.28 -17.40
C TYR A 245 -1.52 9.03 -17.94
N LEU A 246 -1.19 8.67 -19.19
CA LEU A 246 -1.81 7.56 -19.92
C LEU A 246 -1.35 6.17 -19.44
N GLY A 247 -0.37 6.14 -18.53
CA GLY A 247 0.24 4.92 -18.03
C GLY A 247 1.18 4.29 -19.05
N ARG A 248 1.35 2.97 -18.93
CA ARG A 248 2.22 2.18 -19.81
C ARG A 248 1.44 1.66 -21.01
N VAL A 249 1.98 1.91 -22.19
CA VAL A 249 1.53 1.26 -23.42
C VAL A 249 2.56 0.18 -23.74
N SER A 250 2.26 -1.05 -23.32
CA SER A 250 3.01 -2.20 -23.77
C SER A 250 2.57 -2.52 -25.19
N GLY A 251 3.52 -2.53 -26.12
CA GLY A 251 3.30 -3.23 -27.38
C GLY A 251 3.08 -4.70 -27.02
N LEU A 252 1.93 -5.27 -27.37
CA LEU A 252 1.69 -6.70 -27.15
C LEU A 252 2.76 -7.47 -27.92
N THR A 253 3.82 -7.89 -27.24
CA THR A 253 4.85 -8.76 -27.80
C THR A 253 4.22 -10.14 -27.99
N GLY A 254 3.68 -10.39 -29.17
CA GLY A 254 2.98 -11.63 -29.50
C GLY A 254 2.55 -11.70 -30.97
N ALA A 255 2.17 -12.89 -31.43
CA ALA A 255 1.59 -13.09 -32.76
C ALA A 255 0.17 -12.48 -32.80
N GLY A 256 -0.03 -11.39 -33.56
CA GLY A 256 -1.32 -10.70 -33.66
C GLY A 256 -1.20 -9.25 -34.17
N TRP A 257 -2.31 -8.51 -34.14
CA TRP A 257 -2.34 -7.06 -34.36
C TRP A 257 -1.61 -6.35 -33.23
N GLN A 258 -0.71 -5.44 -33.61
CA GLN A 258 0.08 -4.63 -32.69
C GLN A 258 -0.13 -3.15 -32.98
N LEU A 259 0.14 -2.32 -31.99
CA LEU A 259 0.19 -0.87 -32.19
C LEU A 259 1.34 -0.55 -33.14
N CYS A 260 1.05 0.21 -34.21
CA CYS A 260 2.08 0.63 -35.16
C CYS A 260 3.09 1.54 -34.43
N PRO A 261 4.41 1.39 -34.62
CA PRO A 261 5.40 2.32 -34.05
C PRO A 261 5.17 3.79 -34.44
N GLU A 262 4.59 4.03 -35.62
CA GLU A 262 4.22 5.36 -36.13
C GLU A 262 2.87 5.87 -35.56
N SER A 263 2.19 5.13 -34.67
CA SER A 263 0.83 5.44 -34.23
C SER A 263 0.71 6.81 -33.59
N THR A 264 1.69 7.23 -32.81
CA THR A 264 1.70 8.54 -32.14
C THR A 264 1.77 9.66 -33.19
N SER A 265 2.65 9.54 -34.18
CA SER A 265 2.77 10.52 -35.26
C SER A 265 1.49 10.59 -36.11
N LEU A 266 0.89 9.44 -36.41
CA LEU A 266 -0.37 9.35 -37.16
C LEU A 266 -1.56 9.91 -36.36
N SER A 267 -1.63 9.63 -35.06
CA SER A 267 -2.67 10.16 -34.17
C SER A 267 -2.58 11.68 -34.07
N ARG A 268 -1.38 12.25 -33.89
CA ARG A 268 -1.18 13.70 -33.93
C ARG A 268 -1.56 14.33 -35.26
N ALA A 269 -1.28 13.66 -36.38
CA ALA A 269 -1.68 14.17 -37.69
C ALA A 269 -3.20 14.17 -37.84
N ALA A 270 -3.87 13.10 -37.38
CA ALA A 270 -5.32 12.98 -37.40
C ALA A 270 -6.03 13.95 -36.44
N SER A 271 -5.35 14.40 -35.38
CA SER A 271 -5.89 15.37 -34.42
C SER A 271 -5.76 16.83 -34.86
N ARG A 272 -5.16 17.12 -36.03
CA ARG A 272 -5.09 18.49 -36.57
C ARG A 272 -6.42 18.90 -37.18
N VAL A 273 -7.34 19.27 -36.30
CA VAL A 273 -8.70 19.71 -36.64
C VAL A 273 -8.91 21.16 -36.19
N PRO A 274 -9.78 21.94 -36.87
CA PRO A 274 -10.11 23.32 -36.50
C PRO A 274 -11.06 23.35 -35.29
N THR A 275 -10.75 22.55 -34.26
CA THR A 275 -11.44 22.51 -32.98
C THR A 275 -10.61 23.30 -31.96
N PRO A 276 -11.23 24.20 -31.17
CA PRO A 276 -10.52 24.94 -30.13
C PRO A 276 -9.77 24.01 -29.16
N LEU A 277 -8.61 24.46 -28.69
CA LEU A 277 -7.88 23.77 -27.62
C LEU A 277 -8.71 23.73 -26.33
N GLY A 278 -8.56 22.64 -25.56
CA GLY A 278 -9.21 22.51 -24.25
C GLY A 278 -8.54 23.40 -23.22
N HIS A 279 -7.22 23.51 -23.31
CA HIS A 279 -6.40 24.30 -22.39
C HIS A 279 -5.29 25.07 -23.14
N PRO A 280 -4.85 26.22 -22.60
CA PRO A 280 -3.69 26.94 -23.13
C PRO A 280 -2.41 26.11 -23.18
N LEU A 281 -2.24 25.18 -22.23
CA LEU A 281 -1.11 24.26 -22.16
C LEU A 281 -1.60 22.88 -21.72
N GLU A 282 -1.20 21.84 -22.44
CA GLU A 282 -1.55 20.45 -22.15
C GLU A 282 -0.27 19.61 -22.12
N LEU A 283 -0.10 18.80 -21.07
CA LEU A 283 0.95 17.79 -20.98
C LEU A 283 0.33 16.40 -20.89
N ASN A 284 0.58 15.58 -21.92
CA ASN A 284 0.32 14.15 -21.88
C ASN A 284 1.63 13.39 -21.60
N ALA A 285 1.64 12.58 -20.55
CA ALA A 285 2.76 11.73 -20.19
C ALA A 285 2.40 10.26 -20.45
N ILE A 286 3.25 9.54 -21.18
CA ILE A 286 3.01 8.14 -21.56
C ILE A 286 4.31 7.34 -21.48
N VAL A 287 4.23 6.12 -20.96
CA VAL A 287 5.38 5.20 -20.96
C VAL A 287 5.32 4.32 -22.20
N ILE A 288 6.35 4.43 -23.04
CA ILE A 288 6.49 3.69 -24.28
C ILE A 288 7.59 2.64 -24.11
N GLU A 289 7.33 1.42 -24.56
CA GLU A 289 8.34 0.38 -24.68
C GLU A 289 9.08 0.50 -26.01
N THR A 290 10.41 0.55 -25.94
CA THR A 290 11.32 0.57 -27.09
C THR A 290 12.33 -0.57 -26.97
N GLU A 291 13.08 -0.85 -28.04
CA GLU A 291 14.18 -1.81 -28.00
C GLU A 291 15.25 -1.45 -26.95
N ALA A 292 15.45 -0.16 -26.69
CA ALA A 292 16.40 0.35 -25.70
C ALA A 292 15.86 0.31 -24.25
N GLY A 293 14.59 -0.06 -24.05
CA GLY A 293 13.91 -0.11 -22.76
C GLY A 293 12.65 0.75 -22.70
N VAL A 294 12.13 0.96 -21.49
CA VAL A 294 10.96 1.80 -21.24
C VAL A 294 11.36 3.27 -21.13
N LEU A 295 10.67 4.14 -21.87
CA LEU A 295 10.89 5.59 -21.86
C LEU A 295 9.60 6.32 -21.47
N LEU A 296 9.71 7.31 -20.59
CA LEU A 296 8.62 8.26 -20.34
C LEU A 296 8.67 9.34 -21.43
N ASN A 297 7.63 9.39 -22.26
CA ASN A 297 7.44 10.40 -23.29
C ASN A 297 6.52 11.51 -22.77
N ALA A 298 6.90 12.75 -23.06
CA ALA A 298 6.21 13.98 -22.74
C ALA A 298 5.71 14.59 -24.05
N ASP A 299 4.39 14.70 -24.20
CA ASP A 299 3.76 15.35 -25.35
C ASP A 299 3.08 16.63 -24.89
N TRP A 300 3.67 17.75 -25.26
CA TRP A 300 3.16 19.10 -24.99
C TRP A 300 2.37 19.62 -26.19
N THR A 301 1.20 20.17 -25.91
CA THR A 301 0.37 20.93 -26.85
C THR A 301 0.07 22.29 -26.24
N TRP A 302 0.16 23.38 -27.01
CA TRP A 302 -0.12 24.71 -26.48
C TRP A 302 -0.73 25.68 -27.49
N ALA A 303 -1.42 26.68 -26.94
CA ALA A 303 -1.91 27.86 -27.63
C ALA A 303 -0.74 28.78 -28.00
N ARG A 304 -0.53 28.99 -29.31
CA ARG A 304 0.56 29.85 -29.81
C ARG A 304 0.30 31.34 -29.56
N SER A 305 -0.93 31.72 -29.24
CA SER A 305 -1.26 33.06 -28.76
C SER A 305 -0.69 33.35 -27.36
N THR A 306 -0.45 32.30 -26.56
CA THR A 306 -0.11 32.40 -25.14
C THR A 306 1.35 32.06 -24.85
N LEU A 307 1.88 31.01 -25.49
CA LEU A 307 3.26 30.53 -25.27
C LEU A 307 3.99 30.31 -26.60
N ASP A 308 5.30 30.55 -26.59
CA ASP A 308 6.19 30.21 -27.69
C ASP A 308 6.95 28.88 -27.47
N GLN A 309 7.61 28.42 -28.52
CA GLN A 309 8.40 27.18 -28.50
C GLN A 309 9.52 27.21 -27.44
N THR A 310 10.16 28.36 -27.23
CA THR A 310 11.27 28.52 -26.29
C THR A 310 10.77 28.34 -24.86
N GLN A 311 9.63 28.94 -24.54
CA GLN A 311 8.98 28.83 -23.23
C GLN A 311 8.56 27.39 -22.92
N VAL A 312 7.94 26.69 -23.87
CA VAL A 312 7.52 25.30 -23.66
C VAL A 312 8.72 24.34 -23.60
N SER A 313 9.77 24.60 -24.38
CA SER A 313 11.02 23.83 -24.28
C SER A 313 11.67 24.02 -22.91
N ARG A 314 11.66 25.26 -22.38
CA ARG A 314 12.13 25.54 -21.02
C ARG A 314 11.29 24.85 -19.96
N LEU A 315 9.97 24.85 -20.08
CA LEU A 315 9.08 24.10 -19.17
C LEU A 315 9.38 22.60 -19.18
N ASN A 316 9.61 22.02 -20.36
CA ASN A 316 10.00 20.62 -20.48
C ASN A 316 11.34 20.33 -19.78
N GLU A 317 12.34 21.20 -19.96
CA GLU A 317 13.63 21.08 -19.26
C GLU A 317 13.45 21.14 -17.74
N LEU A 318 12.66 22.09 -17.23
CA LEU A 318 12.39 22.22 -15.80
C LEU A 318 11.69 20.98 -15.25
N TRP A 319 10.71 20.45 -15.98
CA TRP A 319 10.01 19.23 -15.58
C TRP A 319 10.95 18.01 -15.53
N PHE A 320 11.80 17.84 -16.55
CA PHE A 320 12.79 16.77 -16.58
C PHE A 320 13.86 16.92 -15.48
N GLN A 321 14.28 18.15 -15.19
CA GLN A 321 15.19 18.44 -14.07
C GLN A 321 14.56 18.08 -12.73
N ALA A 322 13.29 18.46 -12.49
CA ALA A 322 12.57 18.10 -11.28
C ALA A 322 12.47 16.58 -11.12
N LEU A 323 12.07 15.86 -12.18
CA LEU A 323 12.01 14.40 -12.16
C LEU A 323 13.36 13.73 -11.88
N THR A 324 14.43 14.26 -12.47
CA THR A 324 15.81 13.78 -12.24
C THR A 324 16.27 14.07 -10.81
N GLY A 325 15.94 15.25 -10.28
CA GLY A 325 16.19 15.64 -8.90
C GLY A 325 15.48 14.75 -7.88
N ILE A 326 14.22 14.40 -8.13
CA ILE A 326 13.45 13.43 -7.33
C ILE A 326 14.15 12.06 -7.36
N CYS A 327 14.62 11.61 -8.53
CA CYS A 327 15.37 10.36 -8.65
C CYS A 327 16.70 10.40 -7.88
N ALA A 328 17.42 11.53 -7.91
CA ALA A 328 18.65 11.74 -7.15
C ALA A 328 18.39 11.67 -5.64
N HIS A 329 17.33 12.33 -5.16
CA HIS A 329 16.90 12.28 -3.77
C HIS A 329 16.68 10.85 -3.29
N VAL A 330 15.91 10.04 -4.04
CA VAL A 330 15.64 8.64 -3.68
C VAL A 330 16.90 7.78 -3.73
N ARG A 331 17.79 7.99 -4.72
CA ARG A 331 19.09 7.29 -4.78
C ARG A 331 19.97 7.58 -3.56
N SER A 332 19.84 8.76 -2.96
CA SER A 332 20.54 9.13 -1.73
C SER A 332 19.92 8.56 -0.44
N GLY A 333 18.89 7.72 -0.56
CA GLY A 333 18.14 7.17 0.58
C GLY A 333 16.97 8.04 1.04
N GLY A 334 16.60 9.04 0.25
CA GLY A 334 15.45 9.90 0.50
C GLY A 334 14.09 9.22 0.25
N GLY A 335 13.04 9.81 0.81
CA GLY A 335 11.69 9.24 0.84
C GLY A 335 11.11 9.26 2.26
N GLY A 336 10.18 8.34 2.54
CA GLY A 336 9.63 8.10 3.87
C GLY A 336 8.11 8.23 3.92
N LEU A 337 7.58 7.91 5.10
CA LEU A 337 6.14 7.93 5.37
C LEU A 337 5.61 9.36 5.53
N THR A 338 4.37 9.55 5.09
CA THR A 338 3.55 10.73 5.36
C THR A 338 2.32 10.34 6.20
N PRO A 339 1.60 11.30 6.82
CA PRO A 339 0.41 11.00 7.63
C PRO A 339 -0.63 10.13 6.93
N SER A 340 -0.86 10.34 5.63
CA SER A 340 -1.79 9.48 4.86
C SER A 340 -1.35 8.03 4.70
N ASP A 341 -0.05 7.71 4.84
CA ASP A 341 0.47 6.34 4.70
C ASP A 341 0.25 5.49 5.94
N ILE A 342 0.15 6.13 7.11
CA ILE A 342 0.08 5.46 8.40
C ILE A 342 -1.35 5.38 8.95
N ALA A 343 -2.34 5.88 8.18
CA ALA A 343 -3.73 5.84 8.58
C ALA A 343 -4.16 4.38 8.91
N PRO A 344 -4.81 4.12 10.06
CA PRO A 344 -5.47 5.07 10.95
C PRO A 344 -4.62 5.58 12.14
N ALA A 345 -3.31 5.37 12.17
CA ALA A 345 -2.44 6.04 13.14
C ALA A 345 -2.47 7.56 12.91
N VAL A 346 -2.38 8.33 14.00
CA VAL A 346 -2.51 9.78 13.97
C VAL A 346 -1.19 10.41 14.44
N LEU A 347 -0.30 10.69 13.50
CA LEU A 347 0.93 11.45 13.74
C LEU A 347 1.06 12.55 12.69
N ASN A 348 1.60 13.70 13.10
CA ASN A 348 1.99 14.74 12.14
C ASN A 348 3.36 14.41 11.50
N GLN A 349 3.67 15.09 10.38
CA GLN A 349 4.92 14.83 9.64
C GLN A 349 6.17 15.02 10.51
N GLY A 350 6.18 16.00 11.41
CA GLY A 350 7.31 16.25 12.31
C GLY A 350 7.57 15.09 13.29
N GLN A 351 6.51 14.47 13.82
CA GLN A 351 6.59 13.30 14.69
C GLN A 351 7.09 12.06 13.92
N ILE A 352 6.62 11.86 12.69
CA ILE A 352 7.09 10.77 11.82
C ILE A 352 8.58 10.95 11.50
N ASP A 353 8.99 12.18 11.16
CA ASP A 353 10.38 12.50 10.83
C ASP A 353 11.31 12.40 12.05
N GLU A 354 10.81 12.70 13.25
CA GLU A 354 11.55 12.47 14.51
C GLU A 354 11.78 10.98 14.77
N LEU A 355 10.74 10.16 14.63
CA LEU A 355 10.86 8.70 14.78
C LEU A 355 11.83 8.13 13.74
N SER A 356 11.73 8.55 12.48
CA SER A 356 12.55 8.05 11.37
C SER A 356 14.03 8.36 11.55
N ARG A 357 14.37 9.44 12.26
CA ARG A 357 15.76 9.79 12.62
C ARG A 357 16.35 8.90 13.70
N GLN A 358 15.50 8.38 14.59
CA GLN A 358 15.95 7.52 15.70
C GLN A 358 15.97 6.04 15.30
N TYR A 359 15.05 5.62 14.42
CA TYR A 359 14.78 4.22 14.15
C TYR A 359 14.42 3.98 12.69
N HIS A 360 14.84 2.82 12.16
CA HIS A 360 14.45 2.35 10.84
C HIS A 360 13.22 1.43 10.95
N PHE A 361 12.08 1.90 10.42
CA PHE A 361 10.83 1.15 10.38
C PHE A 361 10.23 1.17 8.98
N THR A 362 9.47 0.11 8.67
CA THR A 362 8.71 0.00 7.42
C THR A 362 7.29 0.54 7.59
N ASP A 363 6.77 0.55 8.81
CA ASP A 363 5.38 0.90 9.07
C ASP A 363 5.18 1.46 10.50
N LEU A 364 4.17 2.32 10.64
CA LEU A 364 3.70 2.86 11.91
C LEU A 364 2.20 2.57 12.01
N LEU A 365 1.84 1.71 12.97
CA LEU A 365 0.46 1.25 13.12
C LEU A 365 -0.14 1.77 14.43
N PRO A 366 -1.45 2.01 14.48
CA PRO A 366 -2.12 2.22 15.76
C PRO A 366 -2.11 0.93 16.57
N LEU A 367 -2.19 1.05 17.89
CA LEU A 367 -2.43 -0.11 18.74
C LEU A 367 -3.90 -0.52 18.67
N THR A 368 -4.15 -1.84 18.70
CA THR A 368 -5.50 -2.35 18.94
C THR A 368 -5.96 -2.00 20.37
N PRO A 369 -7.27 -1.94 20.66
CA PRO A 369 -7.76 -1.68 22.02
C PRO A 369 -7.20 -2.64 23.07
N LEU A 370 -6.98 -3.91 22.70
CA LEU A 370 -6.34 -4.89 23.59
C LEU A 370 -4.86 -4.54 23.83
N GLN A 371 -4.10 -4.21 22.78
CA GLN A 371 -2.70 -3.81 22.93
C GLN A 371 -2.55 -2.54 23.78
N GLN A 372 -3.46 -1.57 23.65
CA GLN A 372 -3.48 -0.37 24.51
C GLN A 372 -3.67 -0.72 25.99
N GLY A 373 -4.63 -1.61 26.29
CA GLY A 373 -4.85 -2.09 27.66
C GLY A 373 -3.64 -2.84 28.23
N LEU A 374 -3.01 -3.71 27.42
CA LEU A 374 -1.80 -4.43 27.83
C LEU A 374 -0.63 -3.47 28.10
N LEU A 375 -0.40 -2.51 27.20
CA LEU A 375 0.67 -1.52 27.33
C LEU A 375 0.50 -0.69 28.61
N TYR A 376 -0.71 -0.20 28.87
CA TYR A 376 -1.04 0.52 30.11
C TYR A 376 -0.71 -0.30 31.36
N HIS A 377 -1.10 -1.58 31.40
CA HIS A 377 -0.82 -2.43 32.55
C HIS A 377 0.68 -2.72 32.73
N SER A 378 1.42 -2.99 31.65
CA SER A 378 2.88 -3.19 31.69
C SER A 378 3.61 -1.95 32.21
N GLY A 379 3.23 -0.74 31.78
CA GLY A 379 3.82 0.52 32.27
C GLY A 379 3.57 0.81 33.76
N THR A 380 2.48 0.30 34.33
CA THR A 380 2.15 0.46 35.76
C THR A 380 2.86 -0.53 36.68
N ALA A 381 3.35 -1.66 36.16
CA ALA A 381 4.02 -2.70 36.92
C ALA A 381 5.50 -2.33 37.17
N ARG A 382 5.77 -1.48 38.18
CA ARG A 382 7.16 -1.12 38.52
C ARG A 382 7.89 -2.25 39.27
N GLY A 383 8.94 -2.80 38.66
CA GLY A 383 10.06 -3.46 39.35
C GLY A 383 9.97 -4.98 39.56
N GLY A 384 9.43 -5.73 38.60
CA GLY A 384 9.36 -7.20 38.67
C GLY A 384 9.18 -7.87 37.31
N ASP A 385 8.89 -9.18 37.34
CA ASP A 385 8.47 -9.98 36.18
C ASP A 385 7.19 -9.35 35.57
N ASP A 386 7.19 -9.01 34.27
CA ASP A 386 6.00 -8.46 33.62
C ASP A 386 4.88 -9.52 33.64
N LEU A 387 3.68 -9.13 34.09
CA LEU A 387 2.51 -10.02 34.17
C LEU A 387 2.12 -10.63 32.81
N TYR A 388 2.53 -9.99 31.72
CA TYR A 388 2.27 -10.40 30.35
C TYR A 388 3.50 -10.98 29.63
N ALA A 389 4.62 -11.18 30.35
CA ALA A 389 5.74 -11.95 29.83
C ALA A 389 5.38 -13.45 29.79
N MET A 390 5.15 -13.97 28.59
CA MET A 390 4.94 -15.39 28.34
C MET A 390 6.27 -16.06 28.05
N GLN A 391 6.47 -17.28 28.59
CA GLN A 391 7.69 -18.04 28.37
C GLN A 391 7.39 -19.50 28.08
N LEU A 392 7.85 -19.97 26.92
CA LEU A 392 7.87 -21.38 26.54
C LEU A 392 9.27 -21.95 26.80
N SER A 393 9.33 -23.12 27.41
CA SER A 393 10.59 -23.77 27.79
C SER A 393 10.58 -25.23 27.36
N LEU A 394 11.39 -25.58 26.36
CA LEU A 394 11.47 -26.90 25.75
C LEU A 394 12.78 -27.58 26.12
N VAL A 395 12.72 -28.88 26.41
CA VAL A 395 13.91 -29.73 26.52
C VAL A 395 14.11 -30.42 25.17
N LEU A 396 15.31 -30.25 24.60
CA LEU A 396 15.73 -30.83 23.33
C LEU A 396 16.85 -31.82 23.62
N ASP A 397 16.58 -33.12 23.41
CA ASP A 397 17.55 -34.21 23.55
C ASP A 397 18.07 -34.65 22.16
N GLY A 398 19.39 -34.63 21.95
CA GLY A 398 20.09 -35.00 20.71
C GLY A 398 21.16 -34.00 20.27
N GLN A 399 21.75 -34.24 19.10
CA GLN A 399 22.77 -33.38 18.46
C GLN A 399 22.15 -32.14 17.81
N LEU A 400 22.37 -30.95 18.39
CA LEU A 400 21.76 -29.69 17.98
C LEU A 400 22.79 -28.82 17.29
N ASP A 401 22.40 -28.17 16.20
CA ASP A 401 23.16 -27.05 15.65
C ASP A 401 22.57 -25.73 16.21
N PRO A 402 23.26 -25.04 17.14
CA PRO A 402 22.77 -23.78 17.71
C PRO A 402 22.59 -22.69 16.66
N GLN A 403 23.44 -22.68 15.63
CA GLN A 403 23.45 -21.67 14.59
C GLN A 403 22.24 -21.85 13.66
N GLN A 404 21.97 -23.10 13.26
CA GLN A 404 20.79 -23.43 12.46
C GLN A 404 19.49 -23.11 13.19
N LEU A 405 19.42 -23.31 14.53
CA LEU A 405 18.23 -22.94 15.30
C LEU A 405 18.08 -21.42 15.41
N ARG A 406 19.17 -20.67 15.61
CA ARG A 406 19.15 -19.20 15.57
C ARG A 406 18.60 -18.69 14.25
N ASP A 407 19.11 -19.22 13.13
CA ASP A 407 18.72 -18.77 11.79
C ASP A 407 17.26 -19.12 11.48
N ALA A 408 16.78 -20.27 11.99
CA ALA A 408 15.37 -20.62 11.89
C ALA A 408 14.45 -19.66 12.68
N VAL A 409 14.83 -19.26 13.89
CA VAL A 409 14.08 -18.26 14.68
C VAL A 409 14.11 -16.90 13.99
N GLN A 410 15.27 -16.47 13.49
CA GLN A 410 15.40 -15.20 12.77
C GLN A 410 14.53 -15.20 11.51
N SER A 411 14.54 -16.28 10.72
CA SER A 411 13.70 -16.38 9.51
C SER A 411 12.20 -16.27 9.80
N VAL A 412 11.75 -16.77 10.95
CA VAL A 412 10.36 -16.64 11.39
C VAL A 412 10.05 -15.19 11.81
N VAL A 413 10.99 -14.50 12.44
CA VAL A 413 10.85 -13.08 12.79
C VAL A 413 10.88 -12.19 11.54
N ASP A 414 11.72 -12.47 10.54
CA ASP A 414 11.72 -11.79 9.24
C ASP A 414 10.36 -11.95 8.52
N ARG A 415 9.76 -13.14 8.65
CA ARG A 415 8.43 -13.44 8.12
C ARG A 415 7.31 -12.67 8.86
N HIS A 416 7.47 -12.46 10.16
CA HIS A 416 6.50 -11.85 11.06
C HIS A 416 7.10 -10.65 11.82
N PRO A 417 7.40 -9.53 11.12
CA PRO A 417 8.15 -8.42 11.70
C PRO A 417 7.45 -7.72 12.87
N HIS A 418 6.13 -7.89 13.01
CA HIS A 418 5.36 -7.39 14.16
C HIS A 418 5.80 -8.00 15.50
N LEU A 419 6.42 -9.18 15.50
CA LEU A 419 6.99 -9.76 16.72
C LEU A 419 8.11 -8.90 17.31
N ALA A 420 8.80 -8.13 16.46
CA ALA A 420 9.85 -7.20 16.83
C ALA A 420 9.37 -5.73 16.92
N ALA A 421 8.06 -5.50 16.95
CA ALA A 421 7.50 -4.16 17.05
C ALA A 421 7.92 -3.46 18.35
N ARG A 422 8.05 -2.12 18.26
CA ARG A 422 8.28 -1.23 19.41
C ARG A 422 7.07 -0.36 19.65
N PHE A 423 6.77 -0.08 20.91
CA PHE A 423 5.54 0.60 21.31
C PHE A 423 5.86 1.97 21.91
N TYR A 424 5.22 3.02 21.40
CA TYR A 424 5.47 4.41 21.80
C TYR A 424 4.24 5.00 22.51
N GLU A 425 4.31 5.05 23.84
CA GLU A 425 3.27 5.64 24.71
C GLU A 425 3.24 7.18 24.70
N ARG A 426 4.30 7.82 24.20
CA ARG A 426 4.42 9.29 24.22
C ARG A 426 3.45 10.00 23.26
N PHE A 427 2.79 9.27 22.38
CA PHE A 427 1.82 9.78 21.43
C PHE A 427 0.40 9.41 21.90
N ASP A 428 -0.57 10.23 21.52
CA ASP A 428 -1.99 10.00 21.84
C ASP A 428 -2.83 10.01 20.54
N PRO A 429 -3.35 8.86 20.08
CA PRO A 429 -3.18 7.52 20.66
C PRO A 429 -1.76 6.95 20.46
N PRO A 430 -1.34 5.97 21.28
CA PRO A 430 -0.02 5.34 21.13
C PRO A 430 0.09 4.59 19.80
N VAL A 431 1.32 4.49 19.32
CA VAL A 431 1.65 3.82 18.04
C VAL A 431 2.66 2.70 18.25
N GLN A 432 2.66 1.74 17.32
CA GLN A 432 3.68 0.70 17.22
C GLN A 432 4.48 0.88 15.93
N ALA A 433 5.80 0.82 16.02
CA ALA A 433 6.68 0.84 14.86
C ALA A 433 7.12 -0.58 14.50
N ILE A 434 6.94 -0.95 13.23
CA ILE A 434 7.36 -2.23 12.68
C ILE A 434 8.77 -2.05 12.09
N PRO A 435 9.81 -2.67 12.66
CA PRO A 435 11.18 -2.48 12.20
C PRO A 435 11.35 -2.94 10.75
N ALA A 436 12.18 -2.22 10.00
CA ALA A 436 12.54 -2.60 8.63
C ALA A 436 13.42 -3.86 8.61
N ASP A 437 14.35 -3.92 9.56
CA ASP A 437 15.28 -5.03 9.76
C ASP A 437 15.03 -5.63 11.16
N PRO A 438 14.00 -6.49 11.33
CA PRO A 438 13.69 -7.08 12.62
C PRO A 438 14.82 -8.01 13.05
N VAL A 439 15.36 -7.83 14.26
CA VAL A 439 16.39 -8.73 14.82
C VAL A 439 15.87 -9.36 16.10
N VAL A 440 15.95 -10.69 16.18
CA VAL A 440 15.62 -11.41 17.41
C VAL A 440 16.82 -11.41 18.37
N PRO A 441 16.69 -10.89 19.60
CA PRO A 441 17.71 -11.11 20.61
C PRO A 441 17.88 -12.61 20.89
N TRP A 442 19.08 -13.13 20.60
CA TRP A 442 19.44 -14.53 20.75
C TRP A 442 20.59 -14.69 21.75
N GLN A 443 20.50 -15.70 22.61
CA GLN A 443 21.59 -16.10 23.50
C GLN A 443 21.87 -17.60 23.39
N TYR A 444 23.14 -17.97 23.30
CA TYR A 444 23.59 -19.36 23.47
C TYR A 444 24.50 -19.45 24.70
N LEU A 445 24.14 -20.29 25.66
CA LEU A 445 24.86 -20.45 26.92
C LEU A 445 25.21 -21.93 27.12
N ALA A 446 26.48 -22.23 27.36
CA ALA A 446 26.91 -23.57 27.73
C ALA A 446 27.20 -23.59 29.24
N LEU A 447 26.33 -24.24 30.01
CA LEU A 447 26.54 -24.36 31.46
C LEU A 447 27.58 -25.43 31.74
N ASP A 448 28.30 -25.28 32.86
CA ASP A 448 29.12 -26.36 33.39
C ASP A 448 28.23 -27.37 34.12
N PHE A 449 28.35 -28.64 33.79
CA PHE A 449 27.54 -29.72 34.34
C PHE A 449 28.16 -30.35 35.59
N ASN A 450 29.39 -29.98 35.96
CA ASN A 450 30.12 -30.56 37.08
C ASN A 450 29.77 -29.87 38.41
N GLY A 451 28.74 -30.38 39.09
CA GLY A 451 28.43 -30.00 40.47
C GLY A 451 27.61 -28.70 40.65
N THR A 452 27.06 -28.17 39.56
CA THR A 452 26.30 -26.91 39.52
C THR A 452 24.79 -27.14 39.61
N ASP A 453 24.05 -26.21 40.22
CA ASP A 453 22.58 -26.17 40.15
C ASP A 453 22.13 -25.67 38.77
N ILE A 454 22.12 -26.58 37.79
CA ILE A 454 21.71 -26.30 36.40
C ILE A 454 20.28 -25.77 36.37
N ASP A 455 19.37 -26.34 37.16
CA ASP A 455 17.98 -25.92 37.18
C ASP A 455 17.85 -24.50 37.76
N GLY A 456 18.60 -24.17 38.81
CA GLY A 456 18.71 -22.81 39.35
C GLY A 456 19.20 -21.79 38.33
N GLN A 457 20.30 -22.09 37.64
CA GLN A 457 20.85 -21.21 36.58
C GLN A 457 19.86 -21.02 35.42
N VAL A 458 19.18 -22.08 34.98
CA VAL A 458 18.13 -21.99 33.96
C VAL A 458 16.99 -21.10 34.45
N GLN A 459 16.59 -21.19 35.73
CA GLN A 459 15.55 -20.30 36.29
C GLN A 459 15.99 -18.84 36.36
N GLU A 460 17.24 -18.56 36.70
CA GLU A 460 17.82 -17.20 36.70
C GLU A 460 17.81 -16.60 35.29
N ILE A 461 18.29 -17.35 34.30
CA ILE A 461 18.25 -16.93 32.89
C ILE A 461 16.81 -16.71 32.44
N SER A 462 15.92 -17.65 32.77
CA SER A 462 14.48 -17.53 32.50
C SER A 462 13.86 -16.26 33.08
N ALA A 463 14.22 -15.88 34.31
CA ALA A 463 13.73 -14.67 34.96
C ALA A 463 14.29 -13.40 34.32
N ALA A 464 15.59 -13.38 33.99
CA ALA A 464 16.23 -12.27 33.29
C ALA A 464 15.58 -12.01 31.92
N GLU A 465 15.29 -13.08 31.17
CA GLU A 465 14.62 -12.98 29.87
C GLU A 465 13.20 -12.41 29.95
N ARG A 466 12.43 -12.74 31.00
CA ARG A 466 11.08 -12.18 31.17
C ARG A 466 11.09 -10.72 31.60
N VAL A 467 12.06 -10.31 32.44
CA VAL A 467 12.26 -8.88 32.73
C VAL A 467 12.65 -8.12 31.47
N ALA A 468 13.53 -8.70 30.63
CA ALA A 468 14.00 -8.05 29.41
C ALA A 468 12.91 -7.84 28.34
N VAL A 469 11.86 -8.68 28.32
CA VAL A 469 10.76 -8.57 27.35
C VAL A 469 9.70 -7.52 27.73
N GLY A 470 9.69 -7.06 28.99
CA GLY A 470 8.75 -6.04 29.48
C GLY A 470 9.10 -4.60 29.07
N ASP A 471 10.33 -4.33 28.60
CA ASP A 471 10.72 -3.02 28.06
C ASP A 471 10.25 -2.86 26.60
N LEU A 472 8.95 -2.62 26.43
CA LEU A 472 8.27 -2.54 25.13
C LEU A 472 8.65 -1.31 24.30
N ALA A 473 9.25 -0.28 24.93
CA ALA A 473 9.67 0.94 24.25
C ALA A 473 11.04 0.77 23.59
N ASN A 474 11.98 0.11 24.27
CA ASN A 474 13.39 0.07 23.82
C ASN A 474 13.86 -1.33 23.41
N ARG A 475 13.16 -2.40 23.80
CA ARG A 475 13.56 -3.79 23.52
C ARG A 475 12.53 -4.53 22.69
N CYS A 476 12.99 -5.64 22.11
CA CYS A 476 12.17 -6.54 21.32
C CYS A 476 11.23 -7.32 22.24
N ALA A 477 9.94 -7.36 21.88
CA ALA A 477 8.89 -8.09 22.59
C ALA A 477 8.97 -9.63 22.39
N ILE A 478 10.00 -10.12 21.67
CA ILE A 478 10.35 -11.53 21.53
C ILE A 478 11.85 -11.73 21.76
N ARG A 479 12.21 -12.80 22.46
CA ARG A 479 13.60 -13.15 22.77
C ARG A 479 13.76 -14.67 22.83
N ALA A 480 14.93 -15.17 22.47
CA ALA A 480 15.22 -16.60 22.47
C ALA A 480 16.57 -16.89 23.16
N ALA A 481 16.58 -17.91 24.02
CA ALA A 481 17.80 -18.41 24.65
C ALA A 481 17.90 -19.93 24.48
N LEU A 482 19.07 -20.39 24.07
CA LEU A 482 19.41 -21.79 23.97
C LEU A 482 20.52 -22.11 24.98
N ILE A 483 20.21 -22.96 25.95
CA ILE A 483 21.12 -23.31 27.04
C ILE A 483 21.51 -24.77 26.88
N ARG A 484 22.80 -25.07 26.71
CA ARG A 484 23.29 -26.45 26.78
C ARG A 484 23.35 -26.85 28.25
N THR A 485 22.62 -27.91 28.63
CA THR A 485 22.45 -28.42 30.00
C THR A 485 23.01 -29.83 30.20
N ALA A 486 23.41 -30.51 29.12
CA ALA A 486 24.34 -31.65 29.08
C ALA A 486 24.91 -31.78 27.65
N ASP A 487 25.82 -32.73 27.39
CA ASP A 487 26.48 -32.90 26.08
C ASP A 487 25.50 -32.90 24.88
N GLU A 488 24.41 -33.66 24.99
CA GLU A 488 23.35 -33.75 23.98
C GLU A 488 21.99 -33.30 24.54
N ARG A 489 21.99 -32.39 25.53
CA ARG A 489 20.75 -31.85 26.08
C ARG A 489 20.78 -30.34 26.10
N HIS A 490 19.73 -29.76 25.54
CA HIS A 490 19.54 -28.33 25.49
C HIS A 490 18.20 -27.93 26.09
N ARG A 491 18.15 -26.72 26.65
CA ARG A 491 16.94 -26.02 27.02
C ARG A 491 16.75 -24.86 26.06
N PHE A 492 15.69 -24.91 25.26
CA PHE A 492 15.29 -23.80 24.41
C PHE A 492 14.21 -23.00 25.13
N ILE A 493 14.47 -21.73 25.37
CA ILE A 493 13.57 -20.78 26.02
C ILE A 493 13.16 -19.74 24.99
N LEU A 494 11.87 -19.64 24.74
CA LEU A 494 11.29 -18.57 23.93
C LEU A 494 10.46 -17.70 24.85
N THR A 495 10.83 -16.42 24.94
CA THR A 495 10.18 -15.43 25.81
C THR A 495 9.53 -14.36 24.94
N THR A 496 8.25 -14.10 25.15
CA THR A 496 7.46 -13.16 24.35
C THR A 496 6.55 -12.33 25.24
N HIS A 497 6.32 -11.08 24.91
CA HIS A 497 5.27 -10.29 25.55
C HIS A 497 3.92 -10.58 24.88
N HIS A 498 2.84 -10.69 25.67
CA HIS A 498 1.51 -11.03 25.16
C HIS A 498 0.97 -9.98 24.15
N ILE A 499 1.51 -8.76 24.16
CA ILE A 499 1.15 -7.67 23.24
C ILE A 499 1.43 -7.99 21.76
N VAL A 500 2.40 -8.89 21.47
CA VAL A 500 2.77 -9.29 20.09
C VAL A 500 2.34 -10.72 19.74
N LEU A 501 1.98 -11.53 20.72
CA LEU A 501 1.73 -12.95 20.50
C LEU A 501 0.69 -13.48 21.49
N ASP A 502 -0.26 -14.27 20.98
CA ASP A 502 -1.26 -14.96 21.80
C ASP A 502 -0.98 -16.47 21.90
N GLY A 503 -1.76 -17.16 22.75
CA GLY A 503 -1.61 -18.60 22.95
C GLY A 503 -1.97 -19.47 21.74
N TRP A 504 -2.73 -18.98 20.76
CA TRP A 504 -3.10 -19.72 19.54
C TRP A 504 -2.01 -19.61 18.48
N SER A 505 -1.27 -18.51 18.50
CA SER A 505 -0.16 -18.22 17.60
C SER A 505 1.13 -18.96 18.02
N MET A 506 1.29 -19.27 19.32
CA MET A 506 2.46 -20.00 19.85
C MET A 506 2.73 -21.35 19.13
N PRO A 507 1.77 -22.28 18.96
CA PRO A 507 2.01 -23.52 18.23
C PRO A 507 2.39 -23.30 16.76
N ILE A 508 1.81 -22.30 16.10
CA ILE A 508 2.11 -21.95 14.71
C ILE A 508 3.56 -21.48 14.58
N LEU A 509 3.96 -20.56 15.46
CA LEU A 509 5.32 -20.04 15.52
C LEU A 509 6.33 -21.16 15.72
N MET A 510 6.06 -22.08 16.66
CA MET A 510 6.94 -23.23 16.92
C MET A 510 7.01 -24.19 15.74
N GLN A 511 5.89 -24.44 15.05
CA GLN A 511 5.88 -25.26 13.85
C GLN A 511 6.75 -24.64 12.75
N GLU A 512 6.67 -23.32 12.54
CA GLU A 512 7.49 -22.62 11.57
C GLU A 512 8.98 -22.64 11.94
N ILE A 513 9.34 -22.43 13.22
CA ILE A 513 10.74 -22.51 13.70
C ILE A 513 11.32 -23.91 13.44
N PHE A 514 10.63 -24.98 13.83
CA PHE A 514 11.16 -26.33 13.62
C PHE A 514 11.17 -26.73 12.14
N ALA A 515 10.20 -26.27 11.34
CA ALA A 515 10.22 -26.45 9.89
C ALA A 515 11.47 -25.78 9.29
N GLY A 516 11.73 -24.52 9.66
CA GLY A 516 12.93 -23.77 9.23
C GLY A 516 14.22 -24.45 9.65
N TYR A 517 14.30 -24.92 10.91
CA TYR A 517 15.46 -25.66 11.42
C TYR A 517 15.76 -26.92 10.59
N HIS A 518 14.73 -27.65 10.17
CA HIS A 518 14.86 -28.83 9.32
C HIS A 518 14.99 -28.53 7.82
N GLY A 519 15.18 -27.27 7.42
CA GLY A 519 15.34 -26.87 6.03
C GLY A 519 14.06 -26.93 5.20
N VAL A 520 12.89 -27.03 5.84
CA VAL A 520 11.59 -27.00 5.15
C VAL A 520 11.28 -25.56 4.76
N ARG A 521 11.11 -25.33 3.46
CA ARG A 521 10.75 -24.00 2.95
C ARG A 521 9.32 -23.64 3.37
N LEU A 522 9.18 -22.54 4.11
CA LEU A 522 7.86 -22.01 4.47
C LEU A 522 7.14 -21.43 3.24
N PRO A 523 5.79 -21.52 3.17
CA PRO A 523 5.01 -20.90 2.09
C PRO A 523 5.30 -19.40 2.00
N ARG A 524 5.24 -18.80 0.80
CA ARG A 524 5.37 -17.33 0.68
C ARG A 524 4.31 -16.63 1.54
N ARG A 525 4.68 -15.51 2.19
CA ARG A 525 3.76 -14.69 2.98
C ARG A 525 2.63 -14.20 2.05
N PRO A 526 1.34 -14.33 2.43
CA PRO A 526 0.28 -13.64 1.72
C PRO A 526 0.51 -12.14 1.84
N ARG A 527 0.54 -11.43 0.71
CA ARG A 527 0.52 -9.95 0.73
C ARG A 527 -0.85 -9.54 1.23
N ILE A 528 -0.93 -8.95 2.42
CA ILE A 528 -2.11 -8.19 2.83
C ILE A 528 -2.06 -6.93 1.96
N ALA A 529 -3.04 -6.75 1.08
CA ALA A 529 -3.17 -5.51 0.32
C ALA A 529 -3.32 -4.36 1.33
N ALA A 530 -2.55 -3.28 1.15
CA ALA A 530 -2.74 -2.07 1.92
C ALA A 530 -4.22 -1.68 1.83
N LEU A 531 -4.85 -1.40 2.97
CA LEU A 531 -6.18 -0.82 2.97
C LEU A 531 -6.09 0.52 2.24
N SER A 532 -6.82 0.67 1.13
CA SER A 532 -6.80 1.91 0.35
C SER A 532 -7.13 3.12 1.25
N PRO A 533 -6.52 4.31 1.03
CA PRO A 533 -6.69 5.48 1.92
C PRO A 533 -8.11 6.09 1.97
N GLY A 534 -9.12 5.43 1.40
CA GLY A 534 -10.50 5.90 1.32
C GLY A 534 -11.49 5.20 2.24
N PHE A 535 -11.05 4.41 3.23
CA PHE A 535 -11.98 3.76 4.17
C PHE A 535 -12.51 4.76 5.22
N PRO A 536 -13.78 5.19 5.18
CA PRO A 536 -14.40 5.81 6.34
C PRO A 536 -14.47 4.81 7.49
N ASN A 537 -14.03 5.26 8.66
CA ASN A 537 -14.11 4.61 9.97
C ASN A 537 -15.41 3.82 10.18
N ALA A 538 -15.40 2.51 9.93
CA ALA A 538 -16.49 1.63 10.31
C ALA A 538 -16.11 0.15 10.44
N ILE A 539 -14.93 -0.20 10.99
CA ILE A 539 -14.81 -1.52 11.64
C ILE A 539 -15.33 -1.40 13.08
N ARG A 540 -16.64 -1.16 13.23
CA ARG A 540 -17.35 -1.71 14.38
C ARG A 540 -17.54 -3.18 14.06
N LEU A 541 -16.73 -4.04 14.68
CA LEU A 541 -17.01 -5.48 14.75
C LEU A 541 -18.40 -5.64 15.39
N ARG A 542 -19.44 -5.72 14.56
CA ARG A 542 -20.73 -6.28 14.98
C ARG A 542 -20.53 -7.79 15.05
N PRO A 543 -20.84 -8.46 16.17
CA PRO A 543 -20.82 -9.91 16.20
C PRO A 543 -21.92 -10.43 15.26
N SER A 544 -21.50 -10.93 14.10
CA SER A 544 -22.38 -11.65 13.18
C SER A 544 -22.63 -13.05 13.74
N THR A 545 -23.86 -13.32 14.18
CA THR A 545 -24.36 -14.64 14.59
C THR A 545 -24.95 -15.42 13.41
N ARG A 546 -24.41 -15.29 12.19
CA ARG A 546 -24.86 -16.10 11.04
C ARG A 546 -23.69 -16.50 10.16
N GLY A 547 -23.34 -17.80 10.20
CA GLY A 547 -22.34 -18.34 9.27
C GLY A 547 -21.81 -19.74 9.58
N ALA A 548 -22.57 -20.63 10.22
CA ALA A 548 -22.20 -22.04 10.27
C ALA A 548 -22.47 -22.68 8.89
N ARG A 549 -21.47 -22.66 7.99
CA ARG A 549 -21.45 -23.54 6.82
C ARG A 549 -20.46 -24.68 7.07
N ARG A 550 -21.00 -25.90 7.05
CA ARG A 550 -20.30 -27.17 7.23
C ARG A 550 -19.17 -27.33 6.20
N TRP A 551 -17.99 -27.68 6.68
CA TRP A 551 -16.95 -28.35 5.90
C TRP A 551 -17.12 -29.88 6.03
N PRO A 552 -16.76 -30.68 5.00
CA PRO A 552 -17.06 -32.11 4.98
C PRO A 552 -16.21 -32.90 6.00
N ASP A 553 -16.90 -33.78 6.73
CA ASP A 553 -16.35 -34.76 7.66
C ASP A 553 -15.48 -35.79 6.92
N SER A 554 -14.16 -35.61 6.90
CA SER A 554 -13.24 -36.74 6.74
C SER A 554 -11.88 -36.42 7.37
N MET A 555 -11.52 -37.22 8.38
CA MET A 555 -10.28 -37.26 9.18
C MET A 555 -10.35 -36.65 10.60
N CYS A 556 -11.13 -37.28 11.48
CA CYS A 556 -10.93 -37.27 12.94
C CYS A 556 -11.62 -38.51 13.54
N PRO A 557 -10.95 -39.37 14.34
CA PRO A 557 -11.62 -40.39 15.14
C PRO A 557 -12.10 -39.78 16.48
N HIS A 558 -13.43 -39.70 16.60
CA HIS A 558 -14.29 -39.73 17.79
C HIS A 558 -13.85 -39.02 19.10
N LEU A 559 -14.60 -37.97 19.47
CA LEU A 559 -14.88 -37.60 20.85
C LEU A 559 -16.37 -37.25 20.98
N SER A 560 -17.12 -38.07 21.72
CA SER A 560 -18.54 -37.88 22.00
C SER A 560 -18.74 -37.01 23.24
N VAL A 561 -19.67 -36.05 23.18
CA VAL A 561 -20.10 -35.22 24.32
C VAL A 561 -21.59 -35.41 24.52
N HIS A 562 -22.01 -35.77 25.75
CA HIS A 562 -23.42 -35.76 26.16
C HIS A 562 -23.78 -34.47 26.93
N PRO A 563 -25.00 -33.93 26.75
CA PRO A 563 -25.41 -32.67 27.35
C PRO A 563 -26.15 -32.87 28.70
N HIS A 564 -25.95 -31.97 29.65
CA HIS A 564 -26.86 -31.79 30.79
C HIS A 564 -27.37 -30.34 30.89
N ARG A 565 -28.67 -30.21 31.15
CA ARG A 565 -29.53 -29.01 31.11
C ARG A 565 -29.71 -28.34 32.49
N LYS A 566 -29.71 -27.00 32.45
CA LYS A 566 -30.58 -25.96 33.10
C LYS A 566 -30.70 -25.77 34.63
N GLY A 567 -30.62 -24.48 35.03
CA GLY A 567 -31.36 -23.82 36.14
C GLY A 567 -30.54 -22.73 36.85
N ARG A 568 -30.59 -21.45 36.43
CA ARG A 568 -31.35 -20.27 36.93
C ARG A 568 -30.88 -19.62 38.26
N ASP A 569 -30.57 -18.33 38.10
CA ASP A 569 -30.74 -17.16 38.97
C ASP A 569 -29.63 -16.69 39.96
N THR A 570 -29.18 -15.45 39.66
CA THR A 570 -28.69 -14.34 40.53
C THR A 570 -27.28 -14.35 41.13
N ALA A 571 -26.45 -13.46 40.56
CA ALA A 571 -25.62 -12.45 41.23
C ALA A 571 -24.77 -12.85 42.46
N ALA A 572 -23.55 -13.34 42.19
CA ALA A 572 -22.33 -13.00 42.91
C ALA A 572 -21.14 -13.49 42.08
N LEU A 573 -20.28 -12.58 41.59
CA LEU A 573 -18.99 -12.94 41.00
C LEU A 573 -18.06 -13.38 42.14
N SER A 574 -18.17 -14.63 42.57
CA SER A 574 -17.16 -15.30 43.37
C SER A 574 -16.94 -16.70 42.78
N CYS A 575 -15.77 -16.92 42.17
CA CYS A 575 -15.36 -18.25 41.73
C CYS A 575 -14.76 -18.99 42.93
N SER A 576 -15.58 -19.84 43.56
CA SER A 576 -15.18 -20.78 44.59
C SER A 576 -14.49 -22.01 43.97
N SER A 577 -13.27 -21.83 43.44
CA SER A 577 -12.31 -22.94 43.27
C SER A 577 -10.86 -22.47 43.19
N CYS A 578 -10.43 -21.58 44.09
CA CYS A 578 -9.01 -21.40 44.39
C CYS A 578 -8.81 -20.67 45.72
N ARG A 579 -8.77 -21.41 46.84
CA ARG A 579 -8.02 -20.94 48.02
C ARG A 579 -6.67 -21.64 48.01
N ARG A 580 -5.62 -20.82 47.88
CA ARG A 580 -4.18 -21.11 48.05
C ARG A 580 -3.51 -21.95 46.94
N ARG A 581 -2.91 -21.26 45.96
CA ARG A 581 -1.48 -21.33 45.51
C ARG A 581 -1.33 -20.61 44.15
N SER A 582 -0.18 -19.97 43.97
CA SER A 582 0.21 -18.99 42.92
C SER A 582 -0.13 -19.36 41.46
N PRO A 583 -0.37 -18.39 40.56
CA PRO A 583 -0.57 -18.67 39.14
C PRO A 583 0.77 -18.68 38.39
N LYS A 584 1.14 -19.83 37.81
CA LYS A 584 2.11 -19.95 36.72
C LYS A 584 1.48 -20.87 35.67
N THR A 585 1.03 -20.30 34.55
CA THR A 585 0.37 -21.05 33.49
C THR A 585 1.42 -21.61 32.54
N LEU A 586 1.85 -22.86 32.77
CA LEU A 586 2.61 -23.66 31.80
C LEU A 586 1.63 -24.29 30.81
N VAL A 587 1.67 -23.88 29.54
CA VAL A 587 0.91 -24.55 28.46
C VAL A 587 1.70 -25.77 27.97
N SER A 588 1.05 -26.93 27.95
CA SER A 588 1.64 -28.24 27.60
C SER A 588 1.07 -28.74 26.26
N TRP A 589 1.95 -29.02 25.29
CA TRP A 589 1.60 -29.69 24.03
C TRP A 589 2.40 -30.99 23.85
N ARG A 590 1.78 -32.02 23.26
CA ARG A 590 2.40 -33.33 23.00
C ARG A 590 2.42 -33.60 21.49
N VAL A 591 3.60 -33.71 20.90
CA VAL A 591 3.79 -34.15 19.51
C VAL A 591 4.47 -35.53 19.53
N ARG A 592 3.87 -36.53 18.88
CA ARG A 592 4.46 -37.87 18.68
C ARG A 592 4.88 -37.99 17.21
N SER A 593 6.17 -38.13 16.94
CA SER A 593 6.69 -38.51 15.64
C SER A 593 7.10 -39.99 15.62
N ARG A 594 6.74 -40.70 14.54
CA ARG A 594 7.28 -42.01 14.17
C ARG A 594 8.25 -41.81 12.99
N ARG A 595 9.53 -41.55 13.24
CA ARG A 595 10.67 -41.86 12.34
C ARG A 595 12.00 -41.63 13.09
N ARG A 596 12.94 -42.57 12.91
CA ARG A 596 14.26 -42.61 13.57
C ARG A 596 15.21 -41.56 12.99
N SER A 597 15.06 -40.32 13.45
CA SER A 597 16.07 -39.24 13.45
C SER A 597 15.47 -37.95 14.02
N MET A 598 14.47 -38.07 14.91
CA MET A 598 13.73 -36.94 15.45
C MET A 598 13.94 -36.83 16.96
N TRP A 599 14.29 -35.63 17.39
CA TRP A 599 14.33 -35.14 18.76
C TRP A 599 13.12 -35.56 19.58
N CYS A 600 13.32 -35.93 20.84
CA CYS A 600 12.22 -36.19 21.76
C CYS A 600 11.94 -34.93 22.60
N CYS A 601 10.82 -34.25 22.35
CA CYS A 601 10.41 -33.09 23.14
C CYS A 601 9.64 -33.57 24.39
N ARG A 602 10.19 -33.34 25.59
CA ARG A 602 9.58 -33.78 26.86
C ARG A 602 9.10 -32.59 27.70
N VAL A 603 7.79 -32.54 27.94
CA VAL A 603 7.13 -31.58 28.85
C VAL A 603 7.01 -32.20 30.24
N ARG A 604 7.42 -31.51 31.32
CA ARG A 604 7.35 -31.99 32.72
C ARG A 604 6.25 -31.29 33.53
N GLY A 605 5.36 -32.12 34.12
CA GLY A 605 4.40 -31.88 35.22
C GLY A 605 3.68 -33.21 35.54
N ARG A 606 3.57 -33.63 36.80
CA ARG A 606 3.62 -35.04 37.28
C ARG A 606 2.35 -35.91 37.14
N CYS A 607 2.58 -37.23 37.07
CA CYS A 607 1.65 -38.31 37.44
C CYS A 607 1.33 -38.30 38.95
N CYS A 608 0.05 -38.17 39.31
CA CYS A 608 -0.88 -39.18 39.84
C CYS A 608 -2.22 -38.49 40.04
#